data_AF-G9KD34-F1
#
_entry.id   AF-G9KD34-F1
#
_cell.length_a   1.000
_cell.length_b   1.000
_cell.length_c   1.000
_cell.angle_alpha   90.00
_cell.angle_beta   90.00
_cell.angle_gamma   90.00
#
_symmetry.space_group_name_H-M   'P 1'
#
loop_
_entity.id
_entity.type
_entity.pdbx_description
1 polymer ?
#
loop_
_entity_poly.entity_id
_entity_poly.type
_entity_poly.pdbx_seq_one_letter_code
_entity_poly.pdbx_strand_id
1 'polypeptide(L)'
;SGCPALECPESHQITLSHSCCKVCKGYDFCSERHNCMENSVCRNLNDRAVCSCRDGYRALREDNAYCEDIDECAEGRHYCRENTMCVNTPGSFMCICKTGYIRIDDYSCTEHDECITNQHNCDENALCFNTVGGHNCVCKPGYTGNGTTCKAFCKDGCRNGGACIAANVCACPQGFTGPSCETDIDECSDGFVQCDSRANCINLPGWYHCECRDGYHDNGMFSPSGESCEDIDECGTGVGLGGTAVPMIPFALTWMVAMIADALMERTAQGTASMMEKLNTMVRFGCWRMTGALCVHVRMDS
;
A
#
# COMPACT_ATOMS: atom_id res chain seq x y z
N SER A 1 40.36 52.50 0.57
CA SER A 1 39.48 52.29 -0.61
C SER A 1 38.32 53.26 -0.50
N GLY A 2 38.14 54.13 -1.50
CA GLY A 2 37.09 55.15 -1.49
C GLY A 2 35.70 54.56 -1.67
N CYS A 3 34.68 55.22 -1.11
CA CYS A 3 33.29 54.86 -1.33
C CYS A 3 32.88 55.14 -2.78
N PRO A 4 31.96 54.34 -3.35
CA PRO A 4 31.42 54.60 -4.69
C PRO A 4 30.70 55.95 -4.72
N ALA A 5 30.75 56.62 -5.87
CA ALA A 5 29.97 57.83 -6.09
C ALA A 5 28.47 57.46 -6.09
N LEU A 6 27.66 58.23 -5.35
CA LEU A 6 26.22 58.02 -5.25
C LEU A 6 25.51 59.03 -6.14
N GLU A 7 24.61 58.54 -6.99
CA GLU A 7 23.84 59.38 -7.93
C GLU A 7 22.46 59.78 -7.41
N CYS A 8 22.06 59.32 -6.21
CA CYS A 8 20.79 59.71 -5.59
C CYS A 8 20.90 61.02 -4.79
N PRO A 9 19.79 61.75 -4.60
CA PRO A 9 19.73 62.93 -3.74
C PRO A 9 20.17 62.62 -2.30
N GLU A 10 20.78 63.60 -1.62
CA GLU A 10 21.26 63.43 -0.22
C GLU A 10 20.18 62.95 0.75
N SER A 11 18.90 63.29 0.48
CA SER A 11 17.76 62.85 1.29
C SER A 11 17.54 61.32 1.30
N HIS A 12 18.05 60.60 0.29
CA HIS A 12 17.96 59.15 0.17
C HIS A 12 19.27 58.44 0.54
N GLN A 13 20.31 59.19 0.90
CA GLN A 13 21.62 58.63 1.27
C GLN A 13 21.64 58.26 2.75
N ILE A 14 21.84 56.98 3.05
CA ILE A 14 21.93 56.48 4.42
C ILE A 14 23.21 55.67 4.63
N THR A 15 23.65 55.54 5.88
CA THR A 15 24.70 54.60 6.26
C THR A 15 24.05 53.36 6.88
N LEU A 16 24.25 52.19 6.27
CA LEU A 16 23.78 50.92 6.83
C LEU A 16 24.61 50.56 8.07
N SER A 17 24.00 49.88 9.05
CA SER A 17 24.73 49.35 10.20
C SER A 17 25.82 48.39 9.70
N HIS A 18 27.07 48.64 10.11
CA HIS A 18 28.29 47.95 9.66
C HIS A 18 28.83 48.32 8.26
N SER A 19 28.38 49.42 7.64
CA SER A 19 28.99 49.96 6.41
C SER A 19 29.75 51.26 6.69
N CYS A 20 30.94 51.42 6.10
CA CYS A 20 31.68 52.70 6.10
C CYS A 20 31.21 53.67 4.99
N CYS A 21 30.45 53.16 4.01
CA CYS A 21 29.98 53.93 2.86
C CYS A 21 28.47 54.17 2.92
N LYS A 22 28.07 55.38 2.51
CA LYS A 22 26.66 55.70 2.28
C LYS A 22 26.12 54.90 1.09
N VAL A 23 24.82 54.65 1.10
CA VAL A 23 24.06 54.01 0.01
C VAL A 23 22.75 54.74 -0.24
N CYS A 24 22.19 54.57 -1.42
CA CYS A 24 20.91 55.10 -1.86
C CYS A 24 19.78 54.11 -1.56
N LYS A 25 19.35 54.02 -0.30
CA LYS A 25 18.31 53.06 0.09
C LYS A 25 16.92 53.62 -0.21
N GLY A 26 16.13 52.87 -0.96
CA GLY A 26 14.76 53.26 -1.31
C GLY A 26 14.66 54.30 -2.43
N TYR A 27 15.78 54.65 -3.06
CA TYR A 27 15.79 55.44 -4.29
C TYR A 27 15.62 54.49 -5.49
N ASP A 28 14.63 54.75 -6.34
CA ASP A 28 14.35 53.90 -7.50
C ASP A 28 15.08 54.42 -8.74
N PHE A 29 16.31 53.94 -8.96
CA PHE A 29 17.11 54.32 -10.13
C PHE A 29 16.48 53.88 -11.46
N CYS A 30 15.70 52.80 -11.46
CA CYS A 30 15.05 52.24 -12.64
C CYS A 30 13.90 53.12 -13.15
N SER A 31 13.14 53.74 -12.24
CA SER A 31 12.02 54.61 -12.61
C SER A 31 12.46 56.03 -12.98
N GLU A 32 13.63 56.46 -12.52
CA GLU A 32 14.05 57.87 -12.61
C GLU A 32 15.05 58.14 -13.75
N ARG A 33 16.01 57.24 -14.01
CA ARG A 33 17.14 57.54 -14.93
C ARG A 33 17.70 56.36 -15.72
N HIS A 34 17.41 55.12 -15.34
CA HIS A 34 18.02 53.94 -15.95
C HIS A 34 17.03 53.17 -16.81
N ASN A 35 16.96 53.55 -18.09
CA ASN A 35 16.07 52.92 -19.06
C ASN A 35 16.71 51.64 -19.62
N CYS A 36 16.18 50.50 -19.22
CA CYS A 36 16.46 49.21 -19.85
C CYS A 36 15.46 48.98 -21.01
N MET A 37 15.93 48.48 -22.16
CA MET A 37 15.09 48.29 -23.37
C MET A 37 14.18 47.06 -23.21
N GLU A 38 13.26 46.86 -24.17
CA GLU A 38 12.44 45.66 -24.29
C GLU A 38 13.28 44.38 -24.19
N ASN A 39 12.74 43.37 -23.50
CA ASN A 39 13.39 42.10 -23.18
C ASN A 39 14.57 42.17 -22.19
N SER A 40 14.82 43.33 -21.60
CA SER A 40 15.68 43.48 -20.42
C SER A 40 14.86 43.89 -19.19
N VAL A 41 15.40 43.62 -18.01
CA VAL A 41 14.82 43.92 -16.71
C VAL A 41 15.79 44.82 -15.96
N CYS A 42 15.30 45.96 -15.50
CA CYS A 42 16.07 46.83 -14.63
C CYS A 42 16.09 46.29 -13.21
N ARG A 43 17.27 46.19 -12.60
CA ARG A 43 17.46 45.83 -11.21
C ARG A 43 18.05 47.00 -10.44
N ASN A 44 17.30 47.48 -9.45
CA ASN A 44 17.79 48.45 -8.49
C ASN A 44 18.84 47.83 -7.58
N LEU A 45 20.00 48.49 -7.50
CA LEU A 45 21.02 48.23 -6.49
C LEU A 45 21.10 49.41 -5.52
N ASN A 46 21.91 49.25 -4.48
CA ASN A 46 22.06 50.25 -3.43
C ASN A 46 22.83 51.50 -3.87
N ASP A 47 23.55 51.45 -4.97
CA ASP A 47 24.44 52.50 -5.48
C ASP A 47 24.14 52.90 -6.94
N ARG A 48 23.47 52.02 -7.70
CA ARG A 48 23.15 52.19 -9.13
C ARG A 48 21.94 51.36 -9.54
N ALA A 49 21.52 51.48 -10.79
CA ALA A 49 20.72 50.45 -11.46
C ALA A 49 21.58 49.70 -12.47
N VAL A 50 21.21 48.45 -12.74
CA VAL A 50 21.80 47.63 -13.82
C VAL A 50 20.70 46.97 -14.62
N CYS A 51 20.92 46.80 -15.92
CA CYS A 51 20.05 45.97 -16.76
C CYS A 51 20.52 44.51 -16.74
N SER A 52 19.58 43.59 -16.90
CA SER A 52 19.84 42.18 -17.18
C SER A 52 18.80 41.67 -18.17
N CYS A 53 19.21 40.86 -19.15
CA CYS A 53 18.27 40.24 -20.08
C CYS A 53 17.29 39.31 -19.35
N ARG A 54 16.08 39.16 -19.90
CA ARG A 54 15.12 38.14 -19.48
C ARG A 54 15.63 36.74 -19.85
N ASP A 55 15.12 35.72 -19.17
CA ASP A 55 15.40 34.33 -19.53
C ASP A 55 14.95 34.08 -20.99
N GLY A 56 15.76 33.31 -21.74
CA GLY A 56 15.57 33.09 -23.17
C GLY A 56 16.13 34.18 -24.08
N TYR A 57 16.72 35.25 -23.52
CA TYR A 57 17.34 36.33 -24.29
C TYR A 57 18.84 36.45 -24.00
N ARG A 58 19.61 36.88 -25.00
CA ARG A 58 21.04 37.18 -24.86
C ARG A 58 21.33 38.66 -25.07
N ALA A 59 22.33 39.16 -24.35
CA ALA A 59 22.76 40.54 -24.47
C ALA A 59 23.52 40.79 -25.78
N LEU A 60 23.17 41.86 -26.49
CA LEU A 60 23.89 42.32 -27.68
C LEU A 60 24.93 43.40 -27.37
N ARG A 61 24.90 43.95 -26.15
CA ARG A 61 25.79 45.00 -25.66
C ARG A 61 26.25 44.66 -24.25
N GLU A 62 27.39 45.20 -23.84
CA GLU A 62 28.00 44.93 -22.52
C GLU A 62 27.14 45.44 -21.35
N ASP A 63 26.25 46.42 -21.59
CA ASP A 63 25.37 47.00 -20.58
C ASP A 63 24.10 46.17 -20.32
N ASN A 64 23.88 45.08 -21.07
CA ASN A 64 22.67 44.25 -21.05
C ASN A 64 21.36 45.05 -21.23
N ALA A 65 21.44 46.26 -21.79
CA ALA A 65 20.27 47.10 -22.00
C ALA A 65 19.50 46.69 -23.25
N TYR A 66 20.17 46.06 -24.22
CA TYR A 66 19.57 45.55 -25.46
C TYR A 66 19.77 44.04 -25.56
N CYS A 67 18.66 43.31 -25.59
CA CYS A 67 18.64 41.86 -25.59
C CYS A 67 17.87 41.36 -26.81
N GLU A 68 18.44 40.37 -27.51
CA GLU A 68 17.73 39.64 -28.57
C GLU A 68 17.32 38.26 -28.08
N ASP A 69 16.25 37.77 -28.67
CA ASP A 69 15.74 36.42 -28.45
C ASP A 69 16.78 35.38 -28.88
N ILE A 70 16.92 34.30 -28.12
CA ILE A 70 17.78 33.18 -28.49
C ILE A 70 16.96 32.25 -29.37
N ASP A 71 17.36 32.05 -30.62
CA ASP A 71 16.72 31.06 -31.49
C ASP A 71 17.18 29.65 -31.14
N GLU A 72 16.45 28.97 -30.25
CA GLU A 72 16.83 27.62 -29.83
C GLU A 72 16.73 26.61 -30.98
N CYS A 73 15.89 26.86 -31.99
CA CYS A 73 15.72 26.01 -33.17
C CYS A 73 16.93 26.07 -34.11
N ALA A 74 17.48 27.27 -34.35
CA ALA A 74 18.68 27.45 -35.16
C ALA A 74 19.95 26.99 -34.43
N GLU A 75 20.02 27.21 -33.11
CA GLU A 75 21.19 26.85 -32.30
C GLU A 75 21.19 25.38 -31.84
N GLY A 76 20.09 24.65 -32.07
CA GLY A 76 19.93 23.27 -31.60
C GLY A 76 19.85 23.17 -30.06
N ARG A 77 19.42 24.24 -29.40
CA ARG A 77 19.32 24.37 -27.93
C ARG A 77 17.90 24.12 -27.41
N HIS A 78 17.16 23.26 -28.09
CA HIS A 78 15.78 22.92 -27.75
C HIS A 78 15.69 21.49 -27.21
N TYR A 79 14.63 21.21 -26.45
CA TYR A 79 14.33 19.87 -25.95
C TYR A 79 13.39 19.07 -26.88
N CYS A 80 13.02 19.62 -28.05
CA CYS A 80 12.20 18.93 -29.03
C CYS A 80 12.81 17.58 -29.45
N ARG A 81 12.03 16.50 -29.27
CA ARG A 81 12.42 15.12 -29.55
C ARG A 81 11.92 14.66 -30.91
N GLU A 82 12.05 13.36 -31.18
CA GLU A 82 11.55 12.72 -32.40
C GLU A 82 10.08 13.08 -32.67
N ASN A 83 9.74 13.10 -33.96
CA ASN A 83 8.40 13.38 -34.47
C ASN A 83 7.84 14.79 -34.20
N THR A 84 8.70 15.71 -33.79
CA THR A 84 8.35 17.13 -33.62
C THR A 84 9.07 18.03 -34.63
N MET A 85 8.59 19.27 -34.72
CA MET A 85 9.17 20.41 -35.42
C MET A 85 9.34 21.54 -34.40
N CYS A 86 10.54 22.11 -34.31
CA CYS A 86 10.83 23.23 -33.43
C CYS A 86 10.31 24.54 -34.04
N VAL A 87 9.68 25.37 -33.21
CA VAL A 87 9.28 26.75 -33.55
C VAL A 87 9.82 27.68 -32.48
N ASN A 88 10.67 28.63 -32.89
CA ASN A 88 11.21 29.64 -31.99
C ASN A 88 10.12 30.65 -31.61
N THR A 89 10.11 31.10 -30.36
CA THR A 89 9.15 32.07 -29.83
C THR A 89 9.85 33.11 -28.96
N PRO A 90 9.33 34.33 -28.78
CA PRO A 90 10.03 35.32 -27.96
C PRO A 90 10.23 34.85 -26.50
N GLY A 91 11.47 34.53 -26.13
CA GLY A 91 11.92 34.09 -24.82
C GLY A 91 11.86 32.57 -24.56
N SER A 92 11.52 31.76 -25.57
CA SER A 92 11.42 30.30 -25.44
C SER A 92 11.28 29.64 -26.82
N PHE A 93 11.14 28.33 -26.88
CA PHE A 93 10.68 27.61 -28.06
C PHE A 93 9.45 26.75 -27.75
N MET A 94 8.80 26.25 -28.80
CA MET A 94 7.79 25.20 -28.70
C MET A 94 8.01 24.09 -29.72
N CYS A 95 7.58 22.88 -29.39
CA CYS A 95 7.65 21.72 -30.27
C CYS A 95 6.25 21.35 -30.75
N ILE A 96 6.07 21.32 -32.06
CA ILE A 96 4.79 20.98 -32.71
C ILE A 96 4.94 19.59 -33.34
N CYS A 97 3.94 18.72 -33.17
CA CYS A 97 3.95 17.42 -33.82
C CYS A 97 3.99 17.56 -35.35
N LYS A 98 4.77 16.69 -36.00
CA LYS A 98 4.70 16.54 -37.46
C LYS A 98 3.29 16.09 -37.88
N THR A 99 2.91 16.40 -39.12
CA THR A 99 1.61 15.99 -39.66
C THR A 99 1.41 14.48 -39.52
N GLY A 100 0.27 14.07 -38.95
CA GLY A 100 -0.05 12.66 -38.71
C GLY A 100 0.42 12.11 -37.36
N TYR A 101 1.16 12.87 -36.56
CA TYR A 101 1.59 12.48 -35.21
C TYR A 101 0.74 13.14 -34.12
N ILE A 102 0.60 12.44 -32.99
CA ILE A 102 -0.24 12.82 -31.85
C ILE A 102 0.67 13.18 -30.66
N ARG A 103 0.32 14.25 -29.95
CA ARG A 103 1.12 14.78 -28.84
C ARG A 103 1.13 13.82 -27.65
N ILE A 104 2.32 13.48 -27.15
CA ILE A 104 2.50 12.79 -25.86
C ILE A 104 2.72 13.83 -24.75
N ASP A 105 3.68 14.73 -24.96
CA ASP A 105 4.03 15.82 -24.04
C ASP A 105 4.43 17.09 -24.84
N ASP A 106 4.99 18.09 -24.17
CA ASP A 106 5.38 19.35 -24.81
C ASP A 106 6.51 19.19 -25.83
N TYR A 107 7.25 18.07 -25.77
CA TYR A 107 8.49 17.86 -26.51
C TYR A 107 8.47 16.63 -27.44
N SER A 108 7.45 15.78 -27.39
CA SER A 108 7.41 14.50 -28.10
C SER A 108 6.02 14.10 -28.60
N CYS A 109 6.01 13.33 -29.69
CA CYS A 109 4.79 12.86 -30.35
C CYS A 109 4.91 11.39 -30.81
N THR A 110 3.79 10.68 -30.89
CA THR A 110 3.67 9.29 -31.36
C THR A 110 2.86 9.20 -32.66
N GLU A 111 2.99 8.11 -33.40
CA GLU A 111 2.31 7.87 -34.69
C GLU A 111 0.83 7.53 -34.51
N HIS A 112 0.50 6.78 -33.47
CA HIS A 112 -0.86 6.34 -33.16
C HIS A 112 -1.12 6.53 -31.67
N ASP A 113 -2.39 6.74 -31.33
CA ASP A 113 -2.84 6.77 -29.95
C ASP A 113 -3.50 5.43 -29.64
N GLU A 114 -2.69 4.45 -29.24
CA GLU A 114 -3.17 3.11 -28.90
C GLU A 114 -4.11 3.16 -27.69
N CYS A 115 -3.97 4.17 -26.82
CA CYS A 115 -4.79 4.38 -25.63
C CYS A 115 -6.22 4.84 -25.96
N ILE A 116 -6.43 5.74 -26.93
CA ILE A 116 -7.77 6.18 -27.35
C ILE A 116 -8.42 5.16 -28.28
N THR A 117 -7.64 4.52 -29.14
CA THR A 117 -8.17 3.56 -30.12
C THR A 117 -8.54 2.20 -29.51
N ASN A 118 -8.32 2.00 -28.20
CA ASN A 118 -8.47 0.72 -27.50
C ASN A 118 -7.67 -0.42 -28.16
N GLN A 119 -6.58 -0.10 -28.85
CA GLN A 119 -5.65 -1.05 -29.46
C GLN A 119 -4.44 -1.35 -28.56
N HIS A 120 -4.61 -1.18 -27.24
CA HIS A 120 -3.62 -1.55 -26.25
C HIS A 120 -3.95 -2.89 -25.61
N ASN A 121 -2.95 -3.52 -24.98
CA ASN A 121 -3.08 -4.76 -24.22
C ASN A 121 -3.04 -4.54 -22.69
N CYS A 122 -3.27 -3.30 -22.23
CA CYS A 122 -3.37 -3.00 -20.80
C CYS A 122 -4.56 -3.70 -20.14
N ASP A 123 -4.37 -4.10 -18.89
CA ASP A 123 -5.41 -4.66 -18.03
C ASP A 123 -6.54 -3.64 -17.76
N GLU A 124 -7.76 -4.09 -17.48
CA GLU A 124 -8.89 -3.23 -17.08
C GLU A 124 -8.57 -2.38 -15.83
N ASN A 125 -7.70 -2.90 -14.97
CA ASN A 125 -7.22 -2.26 -13.76
C ASN A 125 -5.88 -1.55 -13.97
N ALA A 126 -5.53 -1.21 -15.21
CA ALA A 126 -4.35 -0.41 -15.57
C ALA A 126 -4.71 0.92 -16.24
N LEU A 127 -3.73 1.82 -16.26
CA LEU A 127 -3.72 3.07 -17.02
C LEU A 127 -2.81 2.88 -18.23
N CYS A 128 -3.25 3.38 -19.38
CA CYS A 128 -2.47 3.41 -20.62
C CYS A 128 -1.83 4.79 -20.80
N PHE A 129 -0.56 4.81 -21.18
CA PHE A 129 0.17 6.03 -21.53
C PHE A 129 0.85 5.84 -22.88
N ASN A 130 0.67 6.79 -23.79
CA ASN A 130 1.40 6.78 -25.05
C ASN A 130 2.87 7.07 -24.82
N THR A 131 3.72 6.41 -25.58
CA THR A 131 5.18 6.52 -25.56
C THR A 131 5.70 6.64 -26.99
N VAL A 132 6.94 7.11 -27.16
CA VAL A 132 7.53 7.12 -28.50
C VAL A 132 7.71 5.68 -28.97
N GLY A 133 6.96 5.29 -30.01
CA GLY A 133 6.99 3.93 -30.57
C GLY A 133 5.99 2.93 -29.99
N GLY A 134 4.96 3.39 -29.25
CA GLY A 134 3.84 2.54 -28.79
C GLY A 134 3.22 3.04 -27.49
N HIS A 135 2.83 2.14 -26.60
CA HIS A 135 2.21 2.46 -25.31
C HIS A 135 2.85 1.72 -24.14
N ASN A 136 2.65 2.26 -22.93
CA ASN A 136 3.02 1.63 -21.67
C ASN A 136 1.79 1.50 -20.76
N CYS A 137 1.72 0.40 -20.01
CA CYS A 137 0.62 0.10 -19.10
C CYS A 137 1.13 0.12 -17.65
N VAL A 138 0.41 0.79 -16.76
CA VAL A 138 0.73 0.82 -15.32
C VAL A 138 -0.51 0.50 -14.51
N CYS A 139 -0.43 -0.46 -13.58
CA CYS A 139 -1.58 -0.80 -12.74
C CYS A 139 -2.07 0.44 -11.95
N LYS A 140 -3.39 0.55 -11.81
CA LYS A 140 -4.05 1.60 -11.03
C LYS A 140 -3.60 1.53 -9.56
N PRO A 141 -3.71 2.65 -8.80
CA PRO A 141 -3.43 2.64 -7.37
C PRO A 141 -4.21 1.54 -6.64
N GLY A 142 -3.53 0.78 -5.79
CA GLY A 142 -4.12 -0.37 -5.09
C GLY A 142 -4.17 -1.67 -5.90
N TYR A 143 -3.53 -1.71 -7.07
CA TYR A 143 -3.28 -2.93 -7.84
C TYR A 143 -1.76 -3.12 -8.04
N THR A 144 -1.35 -4.36 -8.26
CA THR A 144 0.05 -4.74 -8.49
C THR A 144 0.16 -5.68 -9.69
N GLY A 145 1.27 -5.59 -10.43
CA GLY A 145 1.48 -6.36 -11.65
C GLY A 145 2.36 -5.61 -12.64
N ASN A 146 2.27 -6.00 -13.91
CA ASN A 146 3.07 -5.46 -15.01
C ASN A 146 2.28 -4.54 -15.95
N GLY A 147 1.06 -4.13 -15.57
CA GLY A 147 0.18 -3.29 -16.37
C GLY A 147 -0.66 -4.04 -17.41
N THR A 148 -0.16 -5.14 -17.99
CA THR A 148 -0.98 -6.03 -18.84
C THR A 148 -1.76 -7.06 -18.02
N THR A 149 -1.31 -7.32 -16.80
CA THR A 149 -2.00 -8.16 -15.82
C THR A 149 -1.85 -7.49 -14.46
N CYS A 150 -2.98 -7.09 -13.89
CA CYS A 150 -3.05 -6.38 -12.62
C CYS A 150 -3.92 -7.17 -11.63
N LYS A 151 -3.39 -7.39 -10.42
CA LYS A 151 -4.10 -8.04 -9.32
C LYS A 151 -4.34 -7.04 -8.21
N ALA A 152 -5.49 -7.12 -7.55
CA ALA A 152 -5.80 -6.29 -6.41
C ALA A 152 -4.73 -6.46 -5.30
N PHE A 153 -4.38 -5.36 -4.66
CA PHE A 153 -3.44 -5.32 -3.55
C PHE A 153 -4.19 -4.95 -2.27
N CYS A 154 -4.02 -5.78 -1.24
CA CYS A 154 -4.55 -5.55 0.10
C CYS A 154 -3.38 -5.37 1.05
N LYS A 155 -3.20 -4.16 1.59
CA LYS A 155 -2.04 -3.77 2.40
C LYS A 155 -1.86 -4.65 3.64
N ASP A 156 -2.96 -4.90 4.35
CA ASP A 156 -2.97 -5.71 5.58
C ASP A 156 -3.23 -7.21 5.30
N GLY A 157 -3.40 -7.55 4.02
CA GLY A 157 -3.75 -8.90 3.55
C GLY A 157 -5.19 -9.30 3.88
N CYS A 158 -5.61 -10.44 3.33
CA CYS A 158 -6.86 -11.11 3.67
C CYS A 158 -6.54 -12.40 4.42
N ARG A 159 -7.18 -12.63 5.56
CA ARG A 159 -6.94 -13.77 6.47
C ARG A 159 -8.00 -14.85 6.29
N ASN A 160 -7.78 -15.99 6.95
CA ASN A 160 -8.73 -17.11 7.01
C ASN A 160 -9.22 -17.60 5.64
N GLY A 161 -8.38 -17.50 4.60
CA GLY A 161 -8.74 -17.89 3.23
C GLY A 161 -9.49 -16.83 2.41
N GLY A 162 -9.62 -15.60 2.92
CA GLY A 162 -10.21 -14.48 2.19
C GLY A 162 -9.41 -14.11 0.93
N ALA A 163 -10.13 -13.66 -0.10
CA ALA A 163 -9.55 -13.24 -1.37
C ALA A 163 -9.53 -11.72 -1.49
N CYS A 164 -8.41 -11.14 -1.92
CA CYS A 164 -8.32 -9.71 -2.23
C CYS A 164 -8.97 -9.47 -3.60
N ILE A 165 -10.17 -8.89 -3.61
CA ILE A 165 -10.97 -8.72 -4.83
C ILE A 165 -10.86 -7.31 -5.42
N ALA A 166 -10.53 -6.31 -4.60
CA ALA A 166 -10.25 -4.96 -5.02
C ALA A 166 -9.22 -4.32 -4.07
N ALA A 167 -8.77 -3.11 -4.39
CA ALA A 167 -7.80 -2.37 -3.59
C ALA A 167 -8.23 -2.25 -2.12
N ASN A 168 -7.50 -2.93 -1.22
CA ASN A 168 -7.82 -3.05 0.22
C ASN A 168 -9.24 -3.57 0.54
N VAL A 169 -9.83 -4.38 -0.34
CA VAL A 169 -11.15 -5.00 -0.12
C VAL A 169 -11.00 -6.52 -0.19
N CYS A 170 -11.26 -7.17 0.94
CA CYS A 170 -11.28 -8.61 1.06
C CYS A 170 -12.71 -9.16 0.90
N ALA A 171 -12.86 -10.19 0.08
CA ALA A 171 -14.01 -11.07 0.10
C ALA A 171 -13.74 -12.20 1.09
N CYS A 172 -14.55 -12.27 2.15
CA CYS A 172 -14.40 -13.26 3.20
C CYS A 172 -15.14 -14.56 2.86
N PRO A 173 -14.59 -15.72 3.27
CA PRO A 173 -15.34 -16.97 3.21
C PRO A 173 -16.51 -16.94 4.19
N GLN A 174 -17.45 -17.89 4.04
CA GLN A 174 -18.54 -18.05 4.98
C GLN A 174 -18.00 -18.28 6.41
N GLY A 175 -18.68 -17.71 7.42
CA GLY A 175 -18.27 -17.76 8.82
C GLY A 175 -17.25 -16.70 9.25
N PHE A 176 -16.74 -15.86 8.34
CA PHE A 176 -15.81 -14.78 8.69
C PHE A 176 -16.28 -13.40 8.21
N THR A 177 -15.90 -12.37 8.95
CA THR A 177 -16.17 -10.96 8.68
C THR A 177 -15.00 -10.07 9.07
N GLY A 178 -15.13 -8.77 8.83
CA GLY A 178 -14.11 -7.75 9.08
C GLY A 178 -13.30 -7.36 7.83
N PRO A 179 -12.55 -6.25 7.88
CA PRO A 179 -11.83 -5.71 6.71
C PRO A 179 -10.77 -6.66 6.15
N SER A 180 -10.24 -7.56 6.98
CA SER A 180 -9.23 -8.56 6.60
C SER A 180 -9.72 -9.98 6.86
N CYS A 181 -11.03 -10.20 7.01
CA CYS A 181 -11.63 -11.49 7.34
C CYS A 181 -11.07 -12.11 8.63
N GLU A 182 -10.70 -11.25 9.59
CA GLU A 182 -10.07 -11.62 10.84
C GLU A 182 -11.05 -12.00 11.94
N THR A 183 -12.31 -11.58 11.81
CA THR A 183 -13.34 -11.75 12.83
C THR A 183 -14.19 -12.96 12.47
N ASP A 184 -14.27 -13.90 13.41
CA ASP A 184 -15.20 -15.02 13.37
C ASP A 184 -16.64 -14.52 13.57
N ILE A 185 -17.59 -15.06 12.80
CA ILE A 185 -19.01 -14.77 12.99
C ILE A 185 -19.53 -15.70 14.07
N ASP A 186 -20.08 -15.15 15.16
CA ASP A 186 -20.68 -15.98 16.21
C ASP A 186 -22.12 -16.33 15.82
N GLU A 187 -22.32 -17.45 15.13
CA GLU A 187 -23.65 -17.82 14.63
C GLU A 187 -24.65 -18.09 15.75
N CYS A 188 -24.15 -18.46 16.94
CA CYS A 188 -24.95 -18.73 18.14
C CYS A 188 -25.48 -17.44 18.78
N SER A 189 -24.64 -16.40 18.86
CA SER A 189 -25.00 -15.12 19.47
C SER A 189 -25.74 -14.19 18.50
N ASP A 190 -25.41 -14.25 17.20
CA ASP A 190 -26.02 -13.41 16.17
C ASP A 190 -27.41 -13.92 15.73
N GLY A 191 -27.82 -15.09 16.20
CA GLY A 191 -29.15 -15.67 15.95
C GLY A 191 -29.34 -16.19 14.52
N PHE A 192 -28.24 -16.39 13.79
CA PHE A 192 -28.27 -16.97 12.44
C PHE A 192 -28.63 -18.45 12.44
N VAL A 193 -28.21 -19.19 13.48
CA VAL A 193 -28.60 -20.59 13.67
C VAL A 193 -29.47 -20.75 14.91
N GLN A 194 -30.53 -21.52 14.77
CA GLN A 194 -31.32 -22.04 15.88
C GLN A 194 -31.18 -23.57 15.89
N CYS A 195 -30.29 -24.08 16.74
CA CYS A 195 -30.18 -25.51 16.96
C CYS A 195 -31.49 -26.06 17.53
N ASP A 196 -31.74 -27.36 17.30
CA ASP A 196 -32.88 -28.08 17.87
C ASP A 196 -32.91 -27.92 19.39
N SER A 197 -34.12 -28.00 19.96
CA SER A 197 -34.36 -27.99 21.40
C SER A 197 -33.50 -28.96 22.21
N ARG A 198 -33.06 -30.07 21.62
CA ARG A 198 -32.21 -31.12 22.21
C ARG A 198 -30.72 -30.88 22.03
N ALA A 199 -30.32 -29.81 21.36
CA ALA A 199 -28.94 -29.46 21.10
C ALA A 199 -28.56 -28.11 21.74
N ASN A 200 -27.27 -27.90 21.91
CA ASN A 200 -26.64 -26.64 22.28
C ASN A 200 -25.83 -26.12 21.09
N CYS A 201 -25.89 -24.82 20.83
CA CYS A 201 -25.05 -24.19 19.83
C CYS A 201 -23.65 -23.93 20.39
N ILE A 202 -22.63 -24.28 19.61
CA ILE A 202 -21.22 -24.05 19.91
C ILE A 202 -20.62 -23.27 18.76
N ASN A 203 -20.14 -22.06 19.05
CA ASN A 203 -19.42 -21.23 18.10
C ASN A 203 -17.98 -21.74 17.92
N LEU A 204 -17.51 -21.88 16.67
CA LEU A 204 -16.17 -22.32 16.33
C LEU A 204 -15.58 -21.40 15.23
N PRO A 205 -14.24 -21.30 15.11
CA PRO A 205 -13.65 -20.43 14.10
C PRO A 205 -14.02 -20.81 12.66
N GLY A 206 -14.89 -20.02 12.03
CA GLY A 206 -15.38 -20.13 10.67
C GLY A 206 -16.63 -20.98 10.47
N TRP A 207 -17.20 -21.52 11.55
CA TRP A 207 -18.37 -22.40 11.50
C TRP A 207 -18.96 -22.65 12.89
N TYR A 208 -20.14 -23.25 12.95
CA TYR A 208 -20.76 -23.64 14.22
C TYR A 208 -21.04 -25.14 14.27
N HIS A 209 -21.28 -25.63 15.49
CA HIS A 209 -21.71 -26.99 15.72
C HIS A 209 -22.88 -27.04 16.71
N CYS A 210 -23.92 -27.80 16.39
CA CYS A 210 -24.99 -28.14 17.33
C CYS A 210 -24.66 -29.47 18.01
N GLU A 211 -24.23 -29.43 19.27
CA GLU A 211 -23.92 -30.62 20.05
C GLU A 211 -25.14 -31.06 20.87
N CYS A 212 -25.42 -32.36 20.92
CA CYS A 212 -26.53 -32.89 21.73
C CYS A 212 -26.33 -32.56 23.21
N ARG A 213 -27.44 -32.23 23.88
CA ARG A 213 -27.46 -32.00 25.33
C ARG A 213 -27.22 -33.31 26.09
N ASP A 214 -26.85 -33.20 27.35
CA ASP A 214 -26.77 -34.34 28.26
C ASP A 214 -28.09 -35.13 28.25
N GLY A 215 -28.00 -36.46 28.10
CA GLY A 215 -29.16 -37.36 27.93
C GLY A 215 -29.57 -37.62 26.48
N TYR A 216 -28.89 -37.02 25.50
CA TYR A 216 -29.13 -37.24 24.08
C TYR A 216 -27.87 -37.75 23.36
N HIS A 217 -28.05 -38.60 22.35
CA HIS A 217 -26.98 -39.04 21.44
C HIS A 217 -27.33 -38.73 19.99
N ASP A 218 -26.30 -38.53 19.15
CA ASP A 218 -26.51 -38.40 17.70
C ASP A 218 -26.85 -39.78 17.11
N ASN A 219 -27.86 -39.84 16.24
CA ASN A 219 -28.30 -41.08 15.58
C ASN A 219 -27.40 -41.54 14.42
N GLY A 220 -26.27 -40.86 14.20
CA GLY A 220 -25.28 -41.16 13.16
C GLY A 220 -25.55 -40.48 11.81
N MET A 221 -26.63 -39.70 11.70
CA MET A 221 -26.97 -38.89 10.53
C MET A 221 -26.65 -37.43 10.83
N PHE A 222 -25.50 -36.94 10.34
CA PHE A 222 -25.09 -35.55 10.59
C PHE A 222 -26.18 -34.54 10.18
N SER A 223 -26.63 -33.73 11.14
CA SER A 223 -27.59 -32.64 10.92
C SER A 223 -26.99 -31.28 11.33
N PRO A 224 -26.95 -30.29 10.42
CA PRO A 224 -26.47 -28.94 10.74
C PRO A 224 -27.28 -28.24 11.83
N SER A 225 -28.55 -28.60 12.01
CA SER A 225 -29.46 -28.00 12.99
C SER A 225 -29.53 -28.80 14.31
N GLY A 226 -28.84 -29.94 14.43
CA GLY A 226 -28.93 -30.80 15.63
C GLY A 226 -30.21 -31.65 15.72
N GLU A 227 -30.96 -31.79 14.62
CA GLU A 227 -32.16 -32.66 14.55
C GLU A 227 -31.84 -34.15 14.71
N SER A 228 -30.56 -34.53 14.64
CA SER A 228 -30.06 -35.89 14.79
C SER A 228 -29.98 -36.35 16.25
N CYS A 229 -30.23 -35.47 17.21
CA CYS A 229 -30.18 -35.79 18.64
C CYS A 229 -31.42 -36.59 19.10
N GLU A 230 -31.19 -37.83 19.52
CA GLU A 230 -32.17 -38.78 20.04
C GLU A 230 -31.94 -39.06 21.52
N ASP A 231 -33.02 -39.31 22.24
CA ASP A 231 -33.01 -39.58 23.68
C ASP A 231 -32.24 -40.89 23.94
N ILE A 232 -31.29 -40.86 24.88
CA ILE A 232 -30.57 -42.08 25.27
C ILE A 232 -31.52 -42.90 26.15
N ASP A 233 -31.71 -44.19 25.86
CA ASP A 233 -32.39 -45.07 26.82
C ASP A 233 -31.43 -45.42 27.96
N GLU A 234 -31.33 -44.54 28.98
CA GLU A 234 -30.47 -44.78 30.15
C GLU A 234 -30.96 -45.95 31.02
N CYS A 235 -32.15 -46.49 30.72
CA CYS A 235 -32.77 -47.60 31.43
C CYS A 235 -32.64 -48.94 30.67
N GLY A 236 -32.37 -48.91 29.37
CA GLY A 236 -32.33 -50.05 28.45
C GLY A 236 -31.17 -51.01 28.71
N THR A 237 -30.17 -50.57 29.48
CA THR A 237 -29.24 -51.45 30.18
C THR A 237 -29.33 -51.12 31.67
N GLY A 238 -29.85 -52.04 32.48
CA GLY A 238 -30.06 -51.83 33.91
C GLY A 238 -28.77 -51.51 34.68
N VAL A 239 -28.38 -50.24 34.71
CA VAL A 239 -27.42 -49.69 35.66
C VAL A 239 -28.22 -48.90 36.68
N GLY A 240 -28.86 -49.65 37.58
CA GLY A 240 -29.25 -49.10 38.87
C GLY A 240 -28.03 -48.50 39.56
N LEU A 241 -28.28 -47.43 40.30
CA LEU A 241 -27.38 -46.83 41.29
C LEU A 241 -26.52 -47.90 41.99
N GLY A 242 -25.24 -48.00 41.63
CA GLY A 242 -24.31 -48.97 42.22
C GLY A 242 -23.49 -49.77 41.20
N GLY A 243 -22.78 -49.11 40.29
CA GLY A 243 -21.79 -49.73 39.41
C GLY A 243 -20.45 -49.03 39.58
N THR A 244 -19.41 -49.80 39.90
CA THR A 244 -18.02 -49.36 40.04
C THR A 244 -17.62 -48.33 39.00
N ALA A 245 -16.92 -47.28 39.44
CA ALA A 245 -16.09 -46.48 38.56
C ALA A 245 -15.26 -47.42 37.67
N VAL A 246 -15.67 -47.59 36.42
CA VAL A 246 -14.75 -48.00 35.38
C VAL A 246 -13.73 -46.87 35.36
N PRO A 247 -12.44 -47.14 35.62
CA PRO A 247 -11.47 -46.08 35.47
C PRO A 247 -11.62 -45.63 34.02
N MET A 248 -11.99 -44.36 33.83
CA MET A 248 -11.72 -43.71 32.57
C MET A 248 -10.22 -43.84 32.41
N ILE A 249 -9.78 -44.87 31.67
CA ILE A 249 -8.51 -44.81 30.99
C ILE A 249 -8.65 -43.54 30.17
N PRO A 250 -7.89 -42.48 30.48
CA PRO A 250 -8.05 -41.24 29.76
C PRO A 250 -7.84 -41.59 28.29
N PHE A 251 -8.80 -41.25 27.42
CA PHE A 251 -8.62 -41.37 25.97
C PHE A 251 -7.32 -40.67 25.49
N ALA A 252 -6.76 -39.78 26.32
CA ALA A 252 -5.43 -39.20 26.15
C ALA A 252 -4.26 -40.22 26.21
N LEU A 253 -4.36 -41.32 26.97
CA LEU A 253 -3.28 -42.33 27.11
C LEU A 253 -3.27 -43.33 25.95
N THR A 254 -4.43 -43.69 25.39
CA THR A 254 -4.50 -44.54 24.18
C THR A 254 -4.05 -43.79 22.93
N TRP A 255 -4.33 -42.47 22.85
CA TRP A 255 -3.80 -41.61 21.79
C TRP A 255 -2.31 -41.26 21.96
N MET A 256 -1.83 -41.05 23.20
CA MET A 256 -0.39 -40.87 23.44
C MET A 256 0.43 -42.11 23.05
N VAL A 257 -0.08 -43.32 23.32
CA VAL A 257 0.61 -44.57 22.93
C VAL A 257 0.62 -44.76 21.41
N ALA A 258 -0.44 -44.34 20.70
CA ALA A 258 -0.47 -44.34 19.23
C ALA A 258 0.49 -43.31 18.61
N MET A 259 0.60 -42.11 19.18
CA MET A 259 1.54 -41.09 18.70
C MET A 259 3.01 -41.40 19.03
N ILE A 260 3.27 -42.09 20.15
CA ILE A 260 4.62 -42.59 20.48
C ILE A 260 5.02 -43.77 19.58
N ALA A 261 4.06 -44.57 19.11
CA ALA A 261 4.32 -45.66 18.16
C ALA A 261 4.70 -45.15 16.76
N ASP A 262 4.04 -44.08 16.26
CA ASP A 262 4.42 -43.43 15.01
C ASP A 262 5.79 -42.73 15.11
N ALA A 263 6.07 -42.06 16.23
CA ALA A 263 7.37 -41.42 16.47
C ALA A 263 8.55 -42.42 16.63
N LEU A 264 8.28 -43.68 16.95
CA LEU A 264 9.31 -44.73 17.10
C LEU A 264 9.55 -45.55 15.82
N MET A 265 8.67 -45.48 14.81
CA MET A 265 8.84 -46.18 13.52
C MET A 265 9.63 -45.37 12.47
N GLU A 266 9.82 -44.06 12.65
CA GLU A 266 10.63 -43.20 11.75
C GLU A 266 12.11 -43.10 12.14
N ARG A 267 12.70 -44.17 12.70
CA ARG A 267 14.14 -44.25 13.01
C ARG A 267 15.09 -44.35 11.81
N THR A 268 14.67 -43.99 10.59
CA THR A 268 15.56 -44.09 9.42
C THR A 268 15.73 -42.83 8.57
N ALA A 269 15.17 -41.68 8.92
CA ALA A 269 15.47 -40.46 8.18
C ALA A 269 15.38 -39.19 9.04
N GLN A 270 16.52 -38.52 9.18
CA GLN A 270 16.71 -37.11 9.55
C GLN A 270 17.03 -36.79 11.01
N GLY A 271 18.08 -35.98 11.14
CA GLY A 271 18.88 -35.77 12.33
C GLY A 271 18.26 -34.91 13.43
N THR A 272 18.92 -34.94 14.56
CA THR A 272 18.50 -34.56 15.92
C THR A 272 18.26 -33.07 16.18
N ALA A 273 18.21 -32.22 15.16
CA ALA A 273 18.14 -30.76 15.34
C ALA A 273 16.72 -30.16 15.25
N SER A 274 15.71 -30.88 14.75
CA SER A 274 14.35 -30.34 14.52
C SER A 274 13.36 -30.59 15.67
N MET A 275 13.76 -31.29 16.74
CA MET A 275 12.83 -31.76 17.77
C MET A 275 12.52 -30.70 18.85
N MET A 276 13.48 -29.85 19.24
CA MET A 276 13.23 -28.81 20.26
C MET A 276 12.34 -27.67 19.75
N GLU A 277 12.32 -27.39 18.46
CA GLU A 277 11.54 -26.27 17.89
C GLU A 277 10.05 -26.63 17.67
N LYS A 278 9.76 -27.92 17.40
CA LYS A 278 8.38 -28.44 17.27
C LYS A 278 7.69 -28.70 18.61
N LEU A 279 8.44 -29.01 19.67
CA LEU A 279 7.89 -29.12 21.02
C LEU A 279 7.45 -27.76 21.57
N ASN A 280 8.15 -26.67 21.21
CA ASN A 280 7.84 -25.33 21.68
C ASN A 280 6.59 -24.72 21.02
N THR A 281 6.17 -25.25 19.86
CA THR A 281 4.96 -24.80 19.14
C THR A 281 3.68 -25.49 19.63
N MET A 282 3.75 -26.71 20.18
CA MET A 282 2.58 -27.43 20.68
C MET A 282 2.10 -26.98 22.08
N VAL A 283 2.93 -26.28 22.85
CA VAL A 283 2.57 -25.80 24.20
C VAL A 283 1.68 -24.54 24.17
N ARG A 284 1.52 -23.85 23.03
CA ARG A 284 0.77 -22.58 22.96
C ARG A 284 -0.75 -22.68 22.77
N PHE A 285 -1.32 -23.86 22.51
CA PHE A 285 -2.75 -23.99 22.17
C PHE A 285 -3.61 -24.85 23.12
N GLY A 286 -3.10 -25.21 24.30
CA GLY A 286 -3.84 -26.07 25.23
C GLY A 286 -4.13 -25.43 26.59
N CYS A 287 -5.01 -24.43 26.66
CA CYS A 287 -5.56 -23.98 27.95
C CYS A 287 -6.90 -24.69 28.19
N TRP A 288 -6.88 -25.86 28.81
CA TRP A 288 -8.09 -26.53 29.30
C TRP A 288 -8.16 -26.38 30.83
N ARG A 289 -9.16 -25.61 31.27
CA ARG A 289 -9.44 -25.30 32.66
C ARG A 289 -10.11 -26.50 33.33
N MET A 290 -9.34 -27.36 33.98
CA MET A 290 -9.91 -28.36 34.90
C MET A 290 -10.29 -27.67 36.22
N THR A 291 -11.58 -27.53 36.49
CA THR A 291 -12.07 -27.33 37.85
C THR A 291 -11.86 -28.61 38.65
N GLY A 292 -10.89 -28.60 39.58
CA GLY A 292 -10.63 -29.72 40.49
C GLY A 292 -9.14 -29.86 40.78
N ALA A 293 -8.74 -29.58 42.02
CA ALA A 293 -7.36 -29.46 42.48
C ALA A 293 -6.46 -30.67 42.18
N LEU A 294 -5.37 -30.46 41.42
CA LEU A 294 -4.07 -31.11 41.63
C LEU A 294 -2.97 -30.34 40.86
N CYS A 295 -2.16 -29.53 41.55
CA CYS A 295 -0.92 -29.00 41.00
C CYS A 295 0.18 -30.04 41.16
N VAL A 296 0.72 -30.57 40.05
CA VAL A 296 1.97 -31.33 40.07
C VAL A 296 3.08 -30.43 39.51
N HIS A 297 3.97 -30.01 40.42
CA HIS A 297 5.19 -29.29 40.06
C HIS A 297 6.24 -30.32 39.64
N VAL A 298 6.66 -30.31 38.37
CA VAL A 298 7.80 -31.11 37.91
C VAL A 298 9.02 -30.21 37.85
N ARG A 299 9.93 -30.38 38.80
CA ARG A 299 11.28 -29.79 38.80
C ARG A 299 12.14 -30.65 37.88
N MET A 300 12.70 -30.07 36.82
CA MET A 300 13.71 -30.73 36.00
C MET A 300 15.09 -30.35 36.55
N ASP A 301 15.76 -31.30 37.21
CA ASP A 301 17.19 -31.21 37.45
C ASP A 301 17.94 -31.69 36.18
N SER A 302 19.02 -30.97 35.89
CA SER A 302 19.83 -30.93 34.67
C SER A 302 20.48 -32.24 34.24
#